data_AF-A0A7S4DH00-F1
#
_entry.id   AF-A0A7S4DH00-F1
#
_cell.length_a   1.000
_cell.length_b   1.000
_cell.length_c   1.000
_cell.angle_alpha   90.00
_cell.angle_beta   90.00
_cell.angle_gamma   90.00
#
_symmetry.space_group_name_H-M   'P 1'
#
loop_
_entity.id
_entity.type
_entity.pdbx_description
1 polymer ?
#
loop_
_entity_poly.entity_id
_entity_poly.type
_entity_poly.pdbx_seq_one_letter_code
_entity_poly.pdbx_strand_id
1 'polypeptide(L)'
;MEWPGDESIVRDTPQKDITSREKKVACRYGRGCTHISDPMHQNRFWHPPIQRLNSRSKQIQVHVCHECGNQFQDLRELQLHLKRKTAWSNQGLVGCRVSCFVDNREWQEGHVIAYHKSGKHCVEFTSNKERRLFKMLKIAFYIIERGSQQSSSGEGEVKEAEDIDMENMAPLEDWHYCEDITIEYAHAQSVLQKVYEGRAQETGHKTAGHLCVTEEDRALAKQSKGSLLYGELLPRGVNKALGRGCLNAADARVVYDLGMGLGKVAMQAFLQFPHLARVYGVELSKARYELAALALRRLVALFPEAYCIAEEEPGRRTVLRARGGGGRELEFAAGNFFDTPRMEEVDVVLFETDVAQDSYWDLSILMHKMKEGARTLTYLDLRKMWEYPPFPFRQLPGNLPLSDRFPTSWSVQRGHHFFLWAKGAPSLGISPAEAQAQAQRG
;
A
#
# COMPACT_ATOMS: atom_id res chain seq x y z
N MET A 1 -53.24 12.79 -49.73
CA MET A 1 -52.37 13.88 -49.25
C MET A 1 -50.95 13.42 -49.53
N GLU A 2 -50.49 13.75 -50.73
CA GLU A 2 -49.23 13.29 -51.32
C GLU A 2 -48.09 14.17 -50.82
N TRP A 3 -46.96 13.54 -50.48
CA TRP A 3 -45.70 14.23 -50.17
C TRP A 3 -44.73 13.98 -51.33
N PRO A 4 -44.21 15.04 -51.99
CA PRO A 4 -43.21 14.89 -53.03
C PRO A 4 -41.79 15.14 -52.49
N GLY A 5 -40.82 14.57 -53.21
CA GLY A 5 -39.60 15.31 -53.54
C GLY A 5 -38.35 15.00 -52.73
N ASP A 6 -37.66 13.94 -53.13
CA ASP A 6 -36.25 13.67 -52.89
C ASP A 6 -35.40 14.60 -53.80
N GLU A 7 -34.52 15.42 -53.23
CA GLU A 7 -33.43 16.07 -53.96
C GLU A 7 -32.13 15.97 -53.16
N SER A 8 -31.31 15.03 -53.61
CA SER A 8 -29.94 14.79 -53.18
C SER A 8 -29.00 15.95 -53.60
N ILE A 9 -28.45 16.68 -52.63
CA ILE A 9 -27.29 17.56 -52.85
C ILE A 9 -26.03 16.83 -52.38
N VAL A 10 -25.31 16.23 -53.33
CA VAL A 10 -23.94 15.73 -53.11
C VAL A 10 -23.02 16.94 -53.11
N ARG A 11 -22.47 17.30 -51.94
CA ARG A 11 -21.37 18.26 -51.83
C ARG A 11 -20.05 17.50 -51.79
N ASP A 12 -19.25 17.69 -52.83
CA ASP A 12 -17.86 17.25 -52.88
C ASP A 12 -17.09 17.85 -51.70
N THR A 13 -16.64 16.98 -50.79
CA THR A 13 -15.76 17.35 -49.69
C THR A 13 -14.32 17.21 -50.19
N PRO A 14 -13.44 18.22 -50.04
CA PRO A 14 -12.06 18.10 -50.49
C PRO A 14 -11.37 16.96 -49.75
N GLN A 15 -10.89 15.96 -50.49
CA GLN A 15 -9.97 14.95 -50.00
C GLN A 15 -8.69 15.65 -49.52
N LYS A 16 -8.60 15.89 -48.20
CA LYS A 16 -7.34 16.30 -47.57
C LYS A 16 -6.39 15.12 -47.62
N ASP A 17 -5.29 15.33 -48.31
CA ASP A 17 -4.16 14.41 -48.41
C ASP A 17 -3.57 14.13 -47.00
N ILE A 18 -3.88 12.96 -46.43
CA ILE A 18 -3.34 12.48 -45.15
C ILE A 18 -2.02 11.74 -45.47
N THR A 19 -0.94 12.46 -45.73
CA THR A 19 0.36 11.82 -46.07
C THR A 19 1.53 12.21 -45.17
N SER A 20 1.35 13.02 -44.13
CA SER A 20 2.37 13.21 -43.09
C SER A 20 1.96 12.56 -41.77
N ARG A 21 2.12 11.22 -41.67
CA ARG A 21 2.14 10.57 -40.35
C ARG A 21 3.36 11.07 -39.60
N GLU A 22 3.18 12.06 -38.73
CA GLU A 22 4.21 12.48 -37.78
C GLU A 22 4.77 11.24 -37.07
N LYS A 23 6.10 11.09 -37.12
CA LYS A 23 6.78 9.97 -36.49
C LYS A 23 6.59 10.07 -34.98
N LYS A 24 5.66 9.28 -34.43
CA LYS A 24 5.48 9.15 -32.98
C LYS A 24 6.79 8.69 -32.34
N VAL A 25 7.18 9.36 -31.26
CA VAL A 25 8.40 9.02 -30.51
C VAL A 25 8.08 7.83 -29.60
N ALA A 26 8.98 6.86 -29.48
CA ALA A 26 8.78 5.77 -28.54
C ALA A 26 8.63 6.33 -27.11
N CYS A 27 7.54 5.99 -26.42
CA CYS A 27 7.33 6.48 -25.07
C CYS A 27 8.45 5.97 -24.15
N ARG A 28 9.15 6.89 -23.45
CA ARG A 28 10.19 6.53 -22.47
C ARG A 28 9.66 5.62 -21.35
N TYR A 29 8.36 5.71 -21.07
CA TYR A 29 7.68 4.88 -20.07
C TYR A 29 7.23 3.51 -20.61
N GLY A 30 7.28 3.29 -21.94
CA GLY A 30 6.92 2.03 -22.58
C GLY A 30 5.57 1.49 -22.14
N ARG A 31 5.49 0.17 -21.92
CA ARG A 31 4.28 -0.53 -21.44
C ARG A 31 3.79 -0.07 -20.06
N GLY A 32 4.63 0.62 -19.29
CA GLY A 32 4.31 1.11 -17.94
C GLY A 32 3.81 2.55 -17.90
N CYS A 33 3.49 3.18 -19.05
CA CYS A 33 3.05 4.57 -19.09
C CYS A 33 1.67 4.75 -18.45
N THR A 34 1.57 5.65 -17.47
CA THR A 34 0.30 6.03 -16.82
C THR A 34 -0.55 6.98 -17.66
N HIS A 35 0.03 7.56 -18.73
CA HIS A 35 -0.66 8.50 -19.62
C HIS A 35 -1.20 7.82 -20.89
N ILE A 36 -1.32 6.48 -20.90
CA ILE A 36 -1.79 5.75 -22.07
C ILE A 36 -3.21 6.17 -22.50
N SER A 37 -4.02 6.67 -21.57
CA SER A 37 -5.36 7.17 -21.81
C SER A 37 -5.42 8.66 -22.19
N ASP A 38 -4.32 9.39 -22.12
CA ASP A 38 -4.26 10.82 -22.48
C ASP A 38 -4.19 10.97 -24.01
N PRO A 39 -5.17 11.63 -24.67
CA PRO A 39 -5.19 11.83 -26.11
C PRO A 39 -3.94 12.54 -26.65
N MET A 40 -3.40 13.52 -25.92
CA MET A 40 -2.19 14.25 -26.31
C MET A 40 -0.98 13.32 -26.34
N HIS A 41 -0.88 12.47 -25.31
CA HIS A 41 0.17 11.47 -25.20
C HIS A 41 0.06 10.40 -26.28
N GLN A 42 -1.15 9.92 -26.58
CA GLN A 42 -1.39 8.96 -27.66
C GLN A 42 -0.99 9.50 -29.03
N ASN A 43 -1.18 10.80 -29.29
CA ASN A 43 -0.81 11.42 -30.56
C ASN A 43 0.70 11.55 -30.73
N ARG A 44 1.44 11.84 -29.66
CA ARG A 44 2.88 12.12 -29.72
C ARG A 44 3.76 10.89 -29.50
N PHE A 45 3.29 9.94 -28.70
CA PHE A 45 4.09 8.81 -28.26
C PHE A 45 3.54 7.47 -28.73
N TRP A 46 4.45 6.64 -29.25
CA TRP A 46 4.14 5.27 -29.63
C TRP A 46 4.38 4.35 -28.43
N HIS A 47 3.39 3.50 -28.16
CA HIS A 47 3.49 2.38 -27.25
C HIS A 47 3.40 1.11 -28.10
N PRO A 48 4.33 0.15 -27.95
CA PRO A 48 4.21 -1.11 -28.66
C PRO A 48 2.87 -1.77 -28.28
N PRO A 49 2.08 -2.26 -29.26
CA PRO A 49 0.76 -2.82 -28.99
C PRO A 49 0.86 -3.97 -27.97
N ILE A 50 -0.07 -4.01 -27.02
CA ILE A 50 -0.26 -5.17 -26.16
C ILE A 50 -0.67 -6.30 -27.10
N GLN A 51 0.24 -7.27 -27.32
CA GLN A 51 -0.12 -8.48 -28.05
C GLN A 51 -1.30 -9.11 -27.31
N ARG A 52 -2.48 -9.10 -27.94
CA ARG A 52 -3.62 -9.88 -27.45
C ARG A 52 -3.16 -11.33 -27.44
N LEU A 53 -3.02 -11.89 -26.26
CA LEU A 53 -2.57 -13.27 -26.09
C LEU A 53 -3.64 -14.20 -26.68
N ASN A 54 -3.25 -14.95 -27.71
CA ASN A 54 -4.08 -16.01 -28.28
C ASN A 54 -4.31 -17.08 -27.21
N SER A 55 -5.56 -17.48 -27.04
CA SER A 55 -6.10 -18.32 -25.96
C SER A 55 -5.62 -19.79 -25.93
N ARG A 56 -4.62 -20.18 -26.73
CA ARG A 56 -4.24 -21.60 -26.94
C ARG A 56 -2.80 -21.97 -26.60
N SER A 57 -1.95 -21.02 -26.25
CA SER A 57 -0.56 -21.30 -25.85
C SER A 57 -0.43 -21.27 -24.33
N LYS A 58 0.14 -22.34 -23.74
CA LYS A 58 0.62 -22.50 -22.35
C LYS A 58 0.40 -21.24 -21.52
N GLN A 59 -0.54 -21.24 -20.55
CA GLN A 59 -0.89 -20.11 -19.67
C GLN A 59 0.34 -19.24 -19.38
N ILE A 60 0.57 -18.21 -20.20
CA ILE A 60 1.62 -17.25 -19.93
C ILE A 60 1.14 -16.55 -18.66
N GLN A 61 1.92 -16.68 -17.60
CA GLN A 61 1.57 -16.14 -16.29
C GLN A 61 1.60 -14.61 -16.38
N VAL A 62 0.50 -14.00 -16.79
CA VAL A 62 0.39 -12.54 -16.89
C VAL A 62 0.44 -11.94 -15.49
N HIS A 63 1.29 -10.95 -15.29
CA HIS A 63 1.39 -10.22 -14.02
C HIS A 63 0.51 -8.95 -14.08
N VAL A 64 -0.21 -8.65 -13.00
CA VAL A 64 -1.19 -7.56 -12.96
C VAL A 64 -0.77 -6.53 -11.91
N CYS A 65 -0.73 -5.25 -12.29
CA CYS A 65 -0.52 -4.18 -11.33
C CYS A 65 -1.78 -3.98 -10.46
N HIS A 66 -1.65 -4.11 -9.15
CA HIS A 66 -2.77 -3.93 -8.21
C HIS A 66 -3.38 -2.53 -8.24
N GLU A 67 -2.60 -1.50 -8.56
CA GLU A 67 -3.06 -0.11 -8.54
C GLU A 67 -3.80 0.33 -9.82
N CYS A 68 -3.56 -0.29 -10.99
CA CYS A 68 -4.19 0.14 -12.25
C CYS A 68 -4.71 -0.98 -13.15
N GLY A 69 -4.53 -2.24 -12.77
CA GLY A 69 -4.98 -3.38 -13.58
C GLY A 69 -4.16 -3.65 -14.84
N ASN A 70 -3.13 -2.85 -15.14
CA ASN A 70 -2.25 -3.09 -16.28
C ASN A 70 -1.57 -4.46 -16.19
N GLN A 71 -1.43 -5.10 -17.34
CA GLN A 71 -0.91 -6.46 -17.49
C GLN A 71 0.51 -6.44 -18.07
N PHE A 72 1.37 -7.29 -17.52
CA PHE A 72 2.78 -7.40 -17.84
C PHE A 72 3.15 -8.84 -18.11
N GLN A 73 4.04 -9.07 -19.07
CA GLN A 73 4.51 -10.42 -19.43
C GLN A 73 5.61 -10.92 -18.49
N ASP A 74 6.27 -10.00 -17.78
CA ASP A 74 7.43 -10.29 -16.94
C ASP A 74 7.36 -9.50 -15.62
N LEU A 75 7.88 -10.12 -14.55
CA LEU A 75 7.88 -9.52 -13.21
C LEU A 75 8.78 -8.29 -13.10
N ARG A 76 9.89 -8.22 -13.85
CA ARG A 76 10.75 -7.01 -13.85
C ARG A 76 10.04 -5.84 -14.52
N GLU A 77 9.28 -6.08 -15.59
CA GLU A 77 8.44 -5.04 -16.19
C GLU A 77 7.41 -4.50 -15.19
N LEU A 78 6.73 -5.39 -14.46
CA LEU A 78 5.79 -5.00 -13.40
C LEU A 78 6.50 -4.24 -12.26
N GLN A 79 7.63 -4.75 -11.78
CA GLN A 79 8.42 -4.10 -10.73
C GLN A 79 8.84 -2.68 -11.16
N LEU A 80 9.36 -2.53 -12.38
CA LEU A 80 9.75 -1.23 -12.92
C LEU A 80 8.56 -0.28 -13.03
N HIS A 81 7.39 -0.80 -13.43
CA HIS A 81 6.15 -0.02 -13.46
C HIS A 81 5.74 0.45 -12.06
N LEU A 82 5.75 -0.43 -11.06
CA LEU A 82 5.44 -0.09 -9.67
C LEU A 82 6.43 0.95 -9.11
N LYS A 83 7.74 0.75 -9.36
CA LYS A 83 8.79 1.73 -8.99
C LYS A 83 8.52 3.11 -9.59
N ARG A 84 8.14 3.18 -10.86
CA ARG A 84 7.86 4.46 -11.54
C ARG A 84 6.63 5.18 -10.98
N LYS A 85 5.63 4.43 -10.49
CA LYS A 85 4.45 5.04 -9.86
C LYS A 85 4.76 5.69 -8.51
N THR A 86 5.69 5.11 -7.75
CA THR A 86 6.14 5.63 -6.46
C THR A 86 7.28 6.64 -6.58
N ALA A 87 7.91 6.72 -7.75
CA ALA A 87 9.01 7.62 -8.01
C ALA A 87 8.52 9.08 -8.18
N TRP A 88 9.30 10.00 -7.65
CA TRP A 88 9.23 11.40 -7.99
C TRP A 88 10.65 11.95 -8.07
N SER A 89 10.84 12.94 -8.94
CA SER A 89 12.05 13.76 -8.97
C SER A 89 11.66 15.14 -8.43
N ASN A 90 12.61 15.94 -7.98
CA ASN A 90 12.24 17.23 -7.42
C ASN A 90 11.59 18.13 -8.49
N GLN A 91 12.07 18.09 -9.72
CA GLN A 91 11.42 18.76 -10.86
C GLN A 91 10.10 18.08 -11.25
N GLY A 92 10.02 16.75 -11.20
CA GLY A 92 8.79 16.01 -11.50
C GLY A 92 7.63 16.30 -10.54
N LEU A 93 7.91 16.90 -9.37
CA LEU A 93 6.86 17.40 -8.48
C LEU A 93 6.29 18.75 -8.94
N VAL A 94 7.04 19.58 -9.68
CA VAL A 94 6.55 20.88 -10.15
C VAL A 94 5.34 20.68 -11.07
N GLY A 95 4.28 21.44 -10.83
CA GLY A 95 2.96 21.29 -11.46
C GLY A 95 2.04 20.26 -10.80
N CYS A 96 2.55 19.40 -9.91
CA CYS A 96 1.71 18.45 -9.19
C CYS A 96 0.83 19.15 -8.15
N ARG A 97 -0.41 18.67 -8.02
CA ARG A 97 -1.25 18.94 -6.85
C ARG A 97 -0.85 17.96 -5.75
N VAL A 98 -0.45 18.51 -4.61
CA VAL A 98 0.03 17.76 -3.45
C VAL A 98 -0.79 18.10 -2.22
N SER A 99 -0.85 17.18 -1.26
CA SER A 99 -1.24 17.51 0.10
C SER A 99 -0.03 17.38 1.00
N CYS A 100 0.23 18.40 1.81
CA CYS A 100 1.37 18.46 2.72
C CYS A 100 0.90 18.49 4.17
N PHE A 101 1.59 17.77 5.05
CA PHE A 101 1.40 17.86 6.49
C PHE A 101 2.17 19.06 7.04
N VAL A 102 1.44 20.07 7.51
CA VAL A 102 2.00 21.35 7.99
C VAL A 102 2.07 21.41 9.52
N ASP A 103 2.74 22.44 10.05
CA ASP A 103 3.14 22.57 11.46
C ASP A 103 2.00 22.39 12.49
N ASN A 104 0.75 22.67 12.11
CA ASN A 104 -0.44 22.51 12.97
C ASN A 104 -0.99 21.08 13.01
N ARG A 105 -0.24 20.09 12.51
CA ARG A 105 -0.71 18.70 12.34
C ARG A 105 -1.93 18.57 11.43
N GLU A 106 -2.09 19.53 10.53
CA GLU A 106 -3.16 19.55 9.54
C GLU A 106 -2.59 19.25 8.16
N TRP A 107 -3.43 18.67 7.31
CA TRP A 107 -3.11 18.45 5.91
C TRP A 107 -3.69 19.59 5.09
N GLN A 108 -2.85 20.23 4.29
CA GLN A 108 -3.27 21.29 3.39
C GLN A 108 -2.92 20.92 1.95
N GLU A 109 -3.86 21.15 1.04
CA GLU A 109 -3.67 20.91 -0.39
C GLU A 109 -3.09 22.14 -1.07
N GLY A 110 -2.16 21.93 -1.99
CA GLY A 110 -1.58 22.99 -2.79
C GLY A 110 -0.95 22.47 -4.08
N HIS A 111 -0.47 23.40 -4.89
CA HIS A 111 0.28 23.10 -6.10
C HIS A 111 1.75 23.36 -5.88
N VAL A 112 2.60 22.42 -6.28
CA VAL A 112 4.05 22.64 -6.29
C VAL A 112 4.37 23.54 -7.47
N ILE A 113 4.60 24.83 -7.22
CA ILE A 113 4.77 25.83 -8.28
C ILE A 113 6.24 25.99 -8.71
N ALA A 114 7.19 25.62 -7.86
CA ALA A 114 8.62 25.73 -8.17
C ALA A 114 9.46 24.77 -7.32
N TYR A 115 10.65 24.42 -7.83
CA TYR A 115 11.72 23.78 -7.06
C TYR A 115 12.94 24.71 -7.01
N HIS A 116 13.30 25.12 -5.79
CA HIS A 116 14.35 26.11 -5.54
C HIS A 116 15.73 25.44 -5.37
N LYS A 117 16.80 26.12 -5.79
CA LYS A 117 18.22 25.65 -5.70
C LYS A 117 18.67 25.23 -4.29
N SER A 118 17.95 25.63 -3.24
CA SER A 118 18.19 25.20 -1.85
C SER A 118 17.69 23.79 -1.54
N GLY A 119 17.14 23.08 -2.54
CA GLY A 119 16.55 21.76 -2.38
C GLY A 119 15.15 21.80 -1.75
N LYS A 120 14.39 22.89 -1.97
CA LYS A 120 13.04 23.07 -1.41
C LYS A 120 12.01 23.24 -2.52
N HIS A 121 10.82 22.68 -2.31
CA HIS A 121 9.64 22.87 -3.16
C HIS A 121 8.80 24.02 -2.63
N CYS A 122 8.44 24.96 -3.51
CA CYS A 122 7.47 26.00 -3.23
C CYS A 122 6.07 25.44 -3.50
N VAL A 123 5.24 25.36 -2.45
CA VAL A 123 3.86 24.92 -2.54
C VAL A 123 2.96 26.12 -2.31
N GLU A 124 2.07 26.40 -3.26
CA GLU A 124 1.00 27.37 -3.13
C GLU A 124 -0.28 26.66 -2.68
N PHE A 125 -0.74 26.92 -1.46
CA PHE A 125 -1.90 26.25 -0.88
C PHE A 125 -3.22 26.76 -1.45
N THR A 126 -4.13 25.85 -1.77
CA THR A 126 -5.39 26.16 -2.44
C THR A 126 -6.34 26.97 -1.56
N SER A 127 -6.33 26.72 -0.25
CA SER A 127 -7.27 27.32 0.72
C SER A 127 -7.03 28.81 0.97
N ASN A 128 -5.77 29.23 1.06
CA ASN A 128 -5.38 30.58 1.47
C ASN A 128 -4.40 31.28 0.51
N LYS A 129 -4.00 30.62 -0.59
CA LYS A 129 -3.01 31.10 -1.56
C LYS A 129 -1.62 31.40 -0.96
N GLU A 130 -1.36 30.91 0.25
CA GLU A 130 -0.07 31.07 0.90
C GLU A 130 0.98 30.19 0.21
N ARG A 131 2.18 30.75 0.03
CA ARG A 131 3.33 30.04 -0.55
C ARG A 131 4.29 29.65 0.55
N ARG A 132 4.62 28.36 0.65
CA ARG A 132 5.60 27.85 1.61
C ARG A 132 6.66 27.00 0.94
N LEU A 133 7.88 27.06 1.48
CA LEU A 133 9.03 26.29 1.01
C LEU A 133 9.26 25.05 1.88
N PHE A 134 9.06 23.86 1.31
CA PHE A 134 9.23 22.58 2.00
C PHE A 134 10.45 21.81 1.49
N LYS A 135 11.18 21.16 2.39
CA LYS A 135 12.03 20.02 2.00
C LYS A 135 11.11 18.80 1.95
N MET A 136 10.58 18.45 0.78
CA MET A 136 9.59 17.37 0.64
C MET A 136 10.05 16.03 1.23
N LEU A 137 11.35 15.72 1.18
CA LEU A 137 11.94 14.54 1.83
C LEU A 137 11.84 14.53 3.36
N LYS A 138 11.56 15.67 3.99
CA LYS A 138 11.49 15.85 5.44
C LYS A 138 10.07 16.06 5.96
N ILE A 139 9.08 16.12 5.07
CA ILE A 139 7.68 16.30 5.44
C ILE A 139 6.86 15.14 4.91
N ALA A 140 5.77 14.82 5.60
CA ALA A 140 4.78 13.92 5.04
C ALA A 140 4.01 14.67 3.96
N PHE A 141 4.02 14.14 2.75
CA PHE A 141 3.23 14.65 1.64
C PHE A 141 2.80 13.51 0.73
N TYR A 142 1.81 13.76 -0.11
CA TYR A 142 1.48 12.87 -1.22
C TYR A 142 1.06 13.66 -2.45
N ILE A 143 1.23 13.03 -3.59
CA ILE A 143 0.80 13.56 -4.88
C ILE A 143 -0.68 13.19 -5.04
N ILE A 144 -1.55 14.19 -5.03
CA ILE A 144 -2.98 14.01 -5.34
C ILE A 144 -3.13 13.82 -6.85
N GLU A 145 -2.46 14.67 -7.62
CA GLU A 145 -2.55 14.72 -9.06
C GLU A 145 -1.19 15.12 -9.62
N ARG A 146 -0.67 14.34 -10.57
CA ARG A 146 0.54 14.75 -11.28
C ARG A 146 0.16 15.85 -12.24
N GLY A 147 0.96 16.92 -12.29
CA GLY A 147 0.76 17.96 -13.28
C GLY A 147 0.76 17.30 -14.65
N SER A 148 -0.28 17.53 -15.45
CA SER A 148 -0.16 17.29 -16.87
C SER A 148 1.03 18.14 -17.31
N GLN A 149 2.10 17.49 -17.78
CA GLN A 149 3.12 18.25 -18.49
C GLN A 149 2.37 18.88 -19.65
N GLN A 150 1.98 20.15 -19.52
CA GLN A 150 1.51 20.93 -20.64
C GLN A 150 2.67 20.87 -21.62
N SER A 151 2.51 20.01 -22.61
CA SER A 151 3.40 19.96 -23.74
C SER A 151 3.44 21.38 -24.27
N SER A 152 4.62 21.97 -24.22
CA SER A 152 4.97 23.34 -24.61
C SER A 152 4.78 23.58 -26.12
N SER A 153 3.61 23.25 -26.65
CA SER A 153 3.26 23.36 -28.07
C SER A 153 1.91 24.02 -28.30
N GLY A 154 1.37 24.76 -27.33
CA GLY A 154 0.18 25.57 -27.50
C GLY A 154 0.44 26.99 -27.03
N GLU A 155 0.33 27.95 -27.93
CA GLU A 155 0.50 29.40 -27.77
C GLU A 155 -0.53 30.02 -26.82
N GLY A 156 -0.56 29.58 -25.57
CA GLY A 156 -1.20 30.29 -24.48
C GLY A 156 -0.17 31.19 -23.83
N GLU A 157 -0.40 32.51 -23.86
CA GLU A 157 0.42 33.52 -23.18
C GLU A 157 0.80 33.06 -21.77
N VAL A 158 2.05 32.62 -21.65
CA VAL A 158 2.71 32.43 -20.38
C VAL A 158 2.82 33.85 -19.81
N LYS A 159 2.12 34.13 -18.71
CA LYS A 159 2.50 35.26 -17.84
C LYS A 159 4.00 35.12 -17.62
N GLU A 160 4.77 36.03 -18.19
CA GLU A 160 6.23 36.08 -18.08
C GLU A 160 6.57 35.86 -16.62
N ALA A 161 7.09 34.66 -16.32
CA ALA A 161 7.75 34.42 -15.06
C ALA A 161 9.00 35.31 -15.11
N GLU A 162 9.01 36.35 -14.27
CA GLU A 162 10.16 37.21 -14.02
C GLU A 162 11.46 36.40 -14.15
N ASP A 163 12.35 36.85 -15.03
CA ASP A 163 13.62 36.22 -15.44
C ASP A 163 14.16 35.17 -14.47
N ILE A 164 13.73 33.91 -14.65
CA ILE A 164 14.34 32.78 -13.96
C ILE A 164 15.58 32.39 -14.76
N ASP A 165 16.71 32.94 -14.31
CA ASP A 165 18.07 32.69 -14.77
C ASP A 165 18.34 31.20 -15.13
N MET A 166 18.41 30.92 -16.44
CA MET A 166 18.55 29.56 -16.98
C MET A 166 19.95 28.95 -16.79
N GLU A 167 20.96 29.74 -16.35
CA GLU A 167 22.29 29.20 -16.01
C GLU A 167 22.29 28.38 -14.70
N ASN A 168 21.17 28.34 -13.99
CA ASN A 168 21.00 27.60 -12.72
C ASN A 168 20.07 26.38 -12.82
N MET A 169 19.94 25.75 -14.01
CA MET A 169 19.19 24.50 -14.11
C MET A 169 19.87 23.38 -13.33
N ALA A 170 19.14 22.82 -12.35
CA ALA A 170 19.61 21.72 -11.51
C ALA A 170 20.07 20.51 -12.37
N PRO A 171 21.18 19.85 -12.01
CA PRO A 171 21.71 18.69 -12.74
C PRO A 171 20.68 17.55 -12.87
N LEU A 172 20.86 16.69 -13.89
CA LEU A 172 20.09 15.46 -14.13
C LEU A 172 19.80 14.73 -12.79
N GLU A 173 18.54 14.80 -12.35
CA GLU A 173 18.18 14.46 -10.98
C GLU A 173 18.22 12.95 -10.68
N ASP A 174 18.70 12.62 -9.48
CA ASP A 174 18.45 11.33 -8.85
C ASP A 174 16.96 11.19 -8.53
N TRP A 175 16.34 10.12 -9.04
CA TRP A 175 14.95 9.80 -8.70
C TRP A 175 14.86 9.29 -7.28
N HIS A 176 13.97 9.89 -6.48
CA HIS A 176 13.68 9.41 -5.14
C HIS A 176 12.59 8.33 -5.22
N TYR A 177 12.96 7.11 -4.84
CA TYR A 177 12.01 6.01 -4.64
C TYR A 177 11.66 5.95 -3.15
N CYS A 178 10.39 6.15 -2.81
CA CYS A 178 9.96 6.18 -1.41
C CYS A 178 9.98 4.79 -0.76
N GLU A 179 10.01 3.72 -1.56
CA GLU A 179 9.83 2.34 -1.12
C GLU A 179 10.76 1.37 -1.87
N ASP A 180 11.25 0.36 -1.16
CA ASP A 180 11.96 -0.77 -1.77
C ASP A 180 10.93 -1.70 -2.43
N ILE A 181 10.72 -1.51 -3.73
CA ILE A 181 9.84 -2.36 -4.54
C ILE A 181 10.66 -3.54 -5.06
N THR A 182 10.67 -4.65 -4.32
CA THR A 182 11.37 -5.88 -4.73
C THR A 182 10.59 -6.68 -5.78
N ILE A 183 11.20 -7.72 -6.35
CA ILE A 183 10.52 -8.62 -7.29
C ILE A 183 9.45 -9.44 -6.55
N GLU A 184 9.75 -9.85 -5.32
CA GLU A 184 8.86 -10.63 -4.46
C GLU A 184 7.64 -9.80 -4.06
N TYR A 185 7.82 -8.51 -3.77
CA TYR A 185 6.69 -7.59 -3.58
C TYR A 185 5.84 -7.50 -4.85
N ALA A 186 6.45 -7.23 -6.01
CA ALA A 186 5.72 -7.13 -7.28
C ALA A 186 4.93 -8.42 -7.60
N HIS A 187 5.54 -9.59 -7.34
CA HIS A 187 4.91 -10.89 -7.47
C HIS A 187 3.72 -11.04 -6.51
N ALA A 188 3.93 -10.78 -5.21
CA ALA A 188 2.88 -10.84 -4.19
C ALA A 188 1.69 -9.96 -4.56
N GLN A 189 1.93 -8.73 -5.00
CA GLN A 189 0.86 -7.82 -5.45
C GLN A 189 0.08 -8.35 -6.64
N SER A 190 0.77 -8.90 -7.64
CA SER A 190 0.08 -9.49 -8.79
C SER A 190 -0.77 -10.70 -8.40
N VAL A 191 -0.34 -11.49 -7.42
CA VAL A 191 -1.09 -12.66 -6.94
C VAL A 191 -2.29 -12.21 -6.13
N LEU A 192 -2.10 -11.29 -5.17
CA LEU A 192 -3.18 -10.70 -4.38
C LEU A 192 -4.29 -10.10 -5.27
N GLN A 193 -3.89 -9.36 -6.31
CA GLN A 193 -4.84 -8.79 -7.26
C GLN A 193 -5.72 -9.85 -7.93
N LYS A 194 -5.20 -11.05 -8.18
CA LYS A 194 -5.97 -12.14 -8.80
C LYS A 194 -6.87 -12.85 -7.80
N VAL A 195 -6.33 -13.24 -6.65
CA VAL A 195 -7.08 -14.03 -5.64
C VAL A 195 -8.22 -13.23 -4.99
N TYR A 196 -8.04 -11.90 -4.87
CA TYR A 196 -9.08 -10.97 -4.42
C TYR A 196 -9.88 -10.33 -5.57
N GLU A 197 -9.74 -10.82 -6.81
CA GLU A 197 -10.55 -10.39 -7.97
C GLU A 197 -10.54 -8.88 -8.21
N GLY A 198 -9.36 -8.27 -8.16
CA GLY A 198 -9.19 -6.84 -8.35
C GLY A 198 -9.36 -6.01 -7.07
N ARG A 199 -9.72 -6.63 -5.94
CA ARG A 199 -9.98 -5.96 -4.66
C ARG A 199 -8.81 -6.02 -3.68
N ALA A 200 -7.58 -6.16 -4.18
CA ALA A 200 -6.40 -6.16 -3.31
C ALA A 200 -6.18 -4.80 -2.62
N GLN A 201 -6.66 -3.72 -3.24
CA GLN A 201 -6.59 -2.36 -2.70
C GLN A 201 -7.97 -1.73 -2.70
N GLU A 202 -8.71 -1.90 -1.60
CA GLU A 202 -9.99 -1.23 -1.38
C GLU A 202 -9.79 -0.04 -0.45
N THR A 203 -10.51 1.04 -0.71
CA THR A 203 -10.36 2.30 0.05
C THR A 203 -11.71 2.90 0.38
N GLY A 204 -11.80 3.64 1.49
CA GLY A 204 -13.02 4.26 1.99
C GLY A 204 -13.86 3.34 2.89
N HIS A 205 -15.11 3.72 3.13
CA HIS A 205 -16.00 3.09 4.11
C HIS A 205 -16.92 1.99 3.53
N LYS A 206 -16.72 1.62 2.26
CA LYS A 206 -17.54 0.62 1.55
C LYS A 206 -16.69 -0.51 0.98
N THR A 207 -15.72 -0.99 1.75
CA THR A 207 -14.90 -2.14 1.37
C THR A 207 -15.67 -3.45 1.61
N ALA A 208 -15.26 -4.54 0.96
CA ALA A 208 -15.85 -5.86 1.19
C ALA A 208 -15.85 -6.25 2.69
N GLY A 209 -14.78 -5.91 3.42
CA GLY A 209 -14.67 -6.19 4.86
C GLY A 209 -15.63 -5.41 5.76
N HIS A 210 -16.11 -4.25 5.29
CA HIS A 210 -17.19 -3.52 5.96
C HIS A 210 -18.56 -4.13 5.67
N LEU A 211 -18.79 -4.52 4.41
CA LEU A 211 -20.11 -4.92 3.92
C LEU A 211 -20.47 -6.37 4.28
N CYS A 212 -19.49 -7.24 4.54
CA CYS A 212 -19.74 -8.66 4.79
C CYS A 212 -20.17 -8.98 6.24
N VAL A 213 -20.06 -8.03 7.17
CA VAL A 213 -20.35 -8.26 8.59
C VAL A 213 -21.83 -8.58 8.82
N THR A 214 -22.09 -9.70 9.50
CA THR A 214 -23.42 -10.21 9.81
C THR A 214 -23.89 -9.83 11.22
N GLU A 215 -25.15 -10.10 11.55
CA GLU A 215 -25.66 -9.92 12.92
C GLU A 215 -25.03 -10.92 13.92
N GLU A 216 -24.66 -12.12 13.45
CA GLU A 216 -23.92 -13.09 14.27
C GLU A 216 -22.54 -12.54 14.66
N ASP A 217 -21.84 -11.90 13.71
CA ASP A 217 -20.56 -11.23 13.99
C ASP A 217 -20.73 -10.13 15.04
N ARG A 218 -21.79 -9.31 14.94
CA ARG A 218 -22.10 -8.25 15.91
C ARG A 218 -22.36 -8.81 17.30
N ALA A 219 -23.13 -9.90 17.39
CA ALA A 219 -23.41 -10.58 18.65
C ALA A 219 -22.13 -11.14 19.28
N LEU A 220 -21.29 -11.81 18.48
CA LEU A 220 -20.01 -12.36 18.92
C LEU A 220 -19.06 -11.25 19.40
N ALA A 221 -18.91 -10.18 18.62
CA ALA A 221 -18.08 -9.04 19.01
C ALA A 221 -18.55 -8.41 20.32
N LYS A 222 -19.86 -8.24 20.49
CA LYS A 222 -20.43 -7.74 21.76
C LYS A 222 -20.12 -8.67 22.94
N GLN A 223 -20.24 -9.98 22.74
CA GLN A 223 -19.95 -10.99 23.77
C GLN A 223 -18.47 -11.02 24.15
N SER A 224 -17.59 -10.92 23.15
CA SER A 224 -16.14 -10.94 23.32
C SER A 224 -15.54 -9.57 23.62
N LYS A 225 -16.37 -8.52 23.76
CA LYS A 225 -15.95 -7.11 23.90
C LYS A 225 -14.99 -6.65 22.78
N GLY A 226 -15.10 -7.28 21.61
CA GLY A 226 -14.30 -6.99 20.43
C GLY A 226 -14.88 -5.83 19.61
N SER A 227 -14.02 -5.18 18.83
CA SER A 227 -14.42 -4.19 17.84
C SER A 227 -14.56 -4.83 16.46
N LEU A 228 -15.64 -4.48 15.75
CA LEU A 228 -15.80 -4.81 14.32
C LEU A 228 -15.40 -3.65 13.41
N LEU A 229 -14.78 -2.60 13.94
CA LEU A 229 -14.23 -1.54 13.12
C LEU A 229 -13.26 -2.15 12.10
N TYR A 230 -13.41 -1.78 10.83
CA TYR A 230 -12.57 -2.32 9.76
C TYR A 230 -11.62 -1.27 9.22
N GLY A 231 -10.36 -1.64 9.21
CA GLY A 231 -9.30 -0.95 8.55
C GLY A 231 -8.24 -1.95 8.11
N GLU A 232 -7.70 -1.80 6.91
CA GLU A 232 -6.52 -2.54 6.47
C GLU A 232 -5.36 -1.60 6.10
N LEU A 233 -4.13 -1.97 6.46
CA LEU A 233 -2.94 -1.53 5.75
C LEU A 233 -3.09 -1.83 4.26
N LEU A 234 -2.84 -0.83 3.42
CA LEU A 234 -2.77 -1.04 1.99
C LEU A 234 -1.47 -1.76 1.63
N PRO A 235 -1.37 -2.39 0.45
CA PRO A 235 -0.23 -3.24 0.15
C PRO A 235 1.14 -2.55 0.24
N ARG A 236 1.21 -1.26 -0.09
CA ARG A 236 2.40 -0.43 0.11
C ARG A 236 2.72 -0.16 1.58
N GLY A 237 1.68 0.04 2.40
CA GLY A 237 1.80 0.15 3.86
C GLY A 237 2.36 -1.14 4.47
N VAL A 238 1.87 -2.30 4.03
CA VAL A 238 2.40 -3.61 4.43
C VAL A 238 3.87 -3.76 4.01
N ASN A 239 4.22 -3.39 2.77
CA ASN A 239 5.61 -3.46 2.28
C ASN A 239 6.55 -2.60 3.14
N LYS A 240 6.13 -1.38 3.46
CA LYS A 240 6.87 -0.49 4.35
C LYS A 240 7.00 -1.08 5.75
N ALA A 241 5.89 -1.53 6.35
CA ALA A 241 5.87 -2.10 7.70
C ALA A 241 6.80 -3.30 7.83
N LEU A 242 6.82 -4.21 6.85
CA LEU A 242 7.66 -5.41 6.85
C LEU A 242 9.11 -5.15 6.39
N GLY A 243 9.42 -3.95 5.91
CA GLY A 243 10.73 -3.57 5.39
C GLY A 243 11.84 -3.54 6.46
N ARG A 244 13.10 -3.52 6.00
CA ARG A 244 14.31 -3.57 6.86
C ARG A 244 14.40 -2.46 7.90
N GLY A 245 13.88 -1.27 7.60
CA GLY A 245 13.86 -0.14 8.54
C GLY A 245 12.74 -0.19 9.58
N CYS A 246 11.83 -1.16 9.47
CA CYS A 246 10.64 -1.31 10.30
C CYS A 246 10.67 -2.68 10.99
N LEU A 247 9.68 -3.55 10.74
CA LEU A 247 9.59 -4.87 11.38
C LEU A 247 10.59 -5.87 10.82
N ASN A 248 11.25 -5.57 9.69
CA ASN A 248 12.31 -6.37 9.07
C ASN A 248 11.98 -7.88 9.02
N ALA A 249 10.93 -8.19 8.26
CA ALA A 249 10.45 -9.56 8.04
C ALA A 249 11.44 -10.41 7.23
N ALA A 250 12.43 -9.79 6.58
CA ALA A 250 13.53 -10.50 5.91
C ALA A 250 14.33 -11.38 6.88
N ASP A 251 14.39 -11.02 8.16
CA ASP A 251 15.08 -11.79 9.21
C ASP A 251 14.12 -12.62 10.08
N ALA A 252 12.83 -12.61 9.76
CA ALA A 252 11.81 -13.37 10.50
C ALA A 252 11.64 -14.79 9.96
N ARG A 253 11.05 -15.67 10.77
CA ARG A 253 10.56 -16.99 10.36
C ARG A 253 9.06 -17.15 10.60
N VAL A 254 8.51 -16.46 11.60
CA VAL A 254 7.11 -16.54 12.01
C VAL A 254 6.48 -15.15 12.07
N VAL A 255 5.41 -14.93 11.31
CA VAL A 255 4.66 -13.66 11.27
C VAL A 255 3.21 -13.90 11.63
N TYR A 256 2.68 -13.15 12.59
CA TYR A 256 1.28 -13.22 13.00
C TYR A 256 0.54 -11.93 12.66
N ASP A 257 -0.72 -12.06 12.26
CA ASP A 257 -1.66 -10.98 11.97
C ASP A 257 -2.91 -11.14 12.85
N LEU A 258 -3.01 -10.29 13.87
CA LEU A 258 -3.98 -10.38 14.96
C LEU A 258 -5.17 -9.44 14.68
N GLY A 259 -6.29 -10.02 14.24
CA GLY A 259 -7.38 -9.26 13.60
C GLY A 259 -7.15 -9.09 12.11
N MET A 260 -6.83 -10.19 11.42
CA MET A 260 -6.37 -10.19 10.02
C MET A 260 -7.38 -9.66 9.00
N GLY A 261 -8.64 -9.46 9.39
CA GLY A 261 -9.70 -9.04 8.50
C GLY A 261 -9.92 -10.03 7.37
N LEU A 262 -9.71 -9.58 6.13
CA LEU A 262 -9.81 -10.42 4.93
C LEU A 262 -8.52 -11.21 4.63
N GLY A 263 -7.51 -11.17 5.51
CA GLY A 263 -6.26 -11.92 5.39
C GLY A 263 -5.27 -11.36 4.36
N LYS A 264 -5.48 -10.14 3.83
CA LYS A 264 -4.63 -9.54 2.79
C LYS A 264 -3.20 -9.31 3.28
N VAL A 265 -3.06 -8.84 4.51
CA VAL A 265 -1.76 -8.52 5.13
C VAL A 265 -0.96 -9.81 5.37
N ALA A 266 -1.54 -10.79 6.06
CA ALA A 266 -0.96 -12.12 6.23
C ALA A 266 -0.60 -12.79 4.89
N MET A 267 -1.51 -12.77 3.90
CA MET A 267 -1.23 -13.35 2.58
C MET A 267 -0.09 -12.63 1.85
N GLN A 268 -0.03 -11.29 1.94
CA GLN A 268 1.09 -10.53 1.39
C GLN A 268 2.41 -10.96 2.03
N ALA A 269 2.48 -11.05 3.36
CA ALA A 269 3.69 -11.46 4.06
C ALA A 269 4.18 -12.84 3.58
N PHE A 270 3.27 -13.82 3.51
CA PHE A 270 3.58 -15.18 3.03
C PHE A 270 4.08 -15.22 1.58
N LEU A 271 3.49 -14.42 0.69
CA LEU A 271 3.89 -14.38 -0.72
C LEU A 271 5.18 -13.60 -0.95
N GLN A 272 5.38 -12.50 -0.21
CA GLN A 272 6.49 -11.57 -0.37
C GLN A 272 7.79 -12.07 0.28
N PHE A 273 7.70 -12.85 1.36
CA PHE A 273 8.88 -13.32 2.10
C PHE A 273 8.95 -14.85 2.04
N PRO A 274 9.56 -15.42 0.98
CA PRO A 274 9.41 -16.84 0.71
C PRO A 274 10.11 -17.78 1.71
N HIS A 275 10.98 -17.23 2.56
CA HIS A 275 11.68 -17.93 3.63
C HIS A 275 10.89 -18.01 4.94
N LEU A 276 9.75 -17.30 5.08
CA LEU A 276 8.90 -17.43 6.25
C LEU A 276 8.41 -18.87 6.36
N ALA A 277 8.65 -19.49 7.51
CA ALA A 277 8.22 -20.84 7.81
C ALA A 277 6.72 -20.88 8.12
N ARG A 278 6.21 -19.85 8.81
CA ARG A 278 4.80 -19.78 9.20
C ARG A 278 4.28 -18.35 9.14
N VAL A 279 3.10 -18.20 8.56
CA VAL A 279 2.30 -16.98 8.67
C VAL A 279 0.93 -17.37 9.20
N TYR A 280 0.48 -16.69 10.25
CA TYR A 280 -0.79 -16.98 10.92
C TYR A 280 -1.64 -15.72 10.96
N GLY A 281 -2.90 -15.83 10.55
CA GLY A 281 -3.90 -14.77 10.67
C GLY A 281 -5.11 -15.26 11.46
N VAL A 282 -5.59 -14.46 12.40
CA VAL A 282 -6.81 -14.74 13.17
C VAL A 282 -7.79 -13.60 13.06
N GLU A 283 -9.07 -13.90 12.84
CA GLU A 283 -10.14 -12.92 12.70
C GLU A 283 -11.35 -13.32 13.53
N LEU A 284 -11.93 -12.35 14.25
CA LEU A 284 -13.11 -12.57 15.07
C LEU A 284 -14.38 -12.71 14.22
N SER A 285 -14.52 -11.90 13.16
CA SER A 285 -15.67 -11.98 12.26
C SER A 285 -15.58 -13.22 11.37
N LYS A 286 -16.54 -14.12 11.53
CA LYS A 286 -16.69 -15.32 10.71
C LYS A 286 -16.87 -14.95 9.24
N ALA A 287 -17.66 -13.93 8.93
CA ALA A 287 -17.88 -13.51 7.54
C ALA A 287 -16.59 -13.00 6.86
N ARG A 288 -15.74 -12.26 7.58
CA ARG A 288 -14.43 -11.83 7.05
C ARG A 288 -13.49 -13.02 6.87
N TYR A 289 -13.44 -13.92 7.85
CA TYR A 289 -12.69 -15.17 7.75
C TYR A 289 -13.11 -15.99 6.52
N GLU A 290 -14.39 -16.14 6.24
CA GLU A 290 -14.89 -16.92 5.11
C GLU A 290 -14.40 -16.36 3.77
N LEU A 291 -14.38 -15.03 3.63
CA LEU A 291 -13.79 -14.36 2.46
C LEU A 291 -12.27 -14.57 2.37
N ALA A 292 -11.56 -14.56 3.50
CA ALA A 292 -10.13 -14.86 3.55
C ALA A 292 -9.84 -16.32 3.14
N ALA A 293 -10.60 -17.28 3.66
CA ALA A 293 -10.49 -18.70 3.31
C ALA A 293 -10.82 -18.93 1.82
N LEU A 294 -11.83 -18.23 1.27
CA LEU A 294 -12.12 -18.26 -0.15
C LEU A 294 -10.93 -17.76 -1.00
N ALA A 295 -10.23 -16.72 -0.55
CA ALA A 295 -9.00 -16.26 -1.22
C ALA A 295 -7.89 -17.32 -1.21
N LEU A 296 -7.72 -18.09 -0.12
CA LEU A 296 -6.79 -19.22 -0.09
C LEU A 296 -7.16 -20.32 -1.10
N ARG A 297 -8.45 -20.68 -1.20
CA ARG A 297 -8.91 -21.67 -2.19
C ARG A 297 -8.65 -21.19 -3.63
N ARG A 298 -8.86 -19.90 -3.89
CA ARG A 298 -8.53 -19.28 -5.19
C ARG A 298 -7.03 -19.29 -5.46
N LEU A 299 -6.19 -19.08 -4.44
CA LEU A 299 -4.74 -19.18 -4.59
C LEU A 299 -4.32 -20.59 -5.03
N VAL A 300 -4.88 -21.63 -4.41
CA VAL A 300 -4.64 -23.04 -4.81
C VAL A 300 -5.17 -23.33 -6.21
N ALA A 301 -6.38 -22.86 -6.54
CA ALA A 301 -6.96 -23.07 -7.87
C ALA A 301 -6.14 -22.38 -8.99
N LEU A 302 -5.57 -21.21 -8.71
CA LEU A 302 -4.73 -20.47 -9.66
C LEU A 302 -3.31 -21.02 -9.77
N PHE A 303 -2.77 -21.63 -8.71
CA PHE A 303 -1.40 -22.13 -8.65
C PHE A 303 -1.31 -23.50 -7.96
N PRO A 304 -1.95 -24.55 -8.52
CA PRO A 304 -2.08 -25.86 -7.86
C PRO A 304 -0.75 -26.60 -7.69
N GLU A 305 0.24 -26.31 -8.55
CA GLU A 305 1.59 -26.86 -8.47
C GLU A 305 2.44 -26.20 -7.37
N ALA A 306 2.08 -24.99 -6.95
CA ALA A 306 2.82 -24.22 -5.95
C ALA A 306 2.20 -24.32 -4.55
N TYR A 307 0.90 -24.57 -4.44
CA TYR A 307 0.19 -24.56 -3.16
C TYR A 307 -0.83 -25.69 -3.06
N CYS A 308 -1.14 -26.10 -1.84
CA CYS A 308 -2.28 -26.95 -1.53
C CYS A 308 -2.92 -26.52 -0.20
N ILE A 309 -4.19 -26.87 -0.02
CA ILE A 309 -4.82 -26.84 1.30
C ILE A 309 -4.35 -28.10 2.04
N ALA A 310 -3.62 -27.93 3.13
CA ALA A 310 -3.11 -29.02 3.95
C ALA A 310 -4.15 -29.46 4.98
N GLU A 311 -4.88 -28.51 5.58
CA GLU A 311 -5.91 -28.75 6.58
C GLU A 311 -7.06 -27.75 6.38
N GLU A 312 -8.29 -28.20 6.56
CA GLU A 312 -9.48 -27.36 6.43
C GLU A 312 -10.56 -27.80 7.42
N GLU A 313 -10.89 -26.89 8.34
CA GLU A 313 -12.04 -26.98 9.25
C GLU A 313 -13.02 -25.86 8.84
N PRO A 314 -14.10 -26.17 8.12
CA PRO A 314 -15.04 -25.17 7.61
C PRO A 314 -15.50 -24.19 8.69
N GLY A 315 -15.43 -22.90 8.39
CA GLY A 315 -15.82 -21.82 9.31
C GLY A 315 -14.89 -21.60 10.50
N ARG A 316 -13.79 -22.36 10.63
CA ARG A 316 -12.90 -22.28 11.79
C ARG A 316 -11.42 -22.12 11.44
N ARG A 317 -10.89 -22.94 10.53
CA ARG A 317 -9.46 -22.96 10.24
C ARG A 317 -9.19 -23.40 8.81
N THR A 318 -8.24 -22.77 8.14
CA THR A 318 -7.75 -23.21 6.82
C THR A 318 -6.24 -23.03 6.77
N VAL A 319 -5.51 -24.11 6.49
CA VAL A 319 -4.06 -24.13 6.38
C VAL A 319 -3.66 -24.39 4.94
N LEU A 320 -2.97 -23.42 4.35
CA LEU A 320 -2.35 -23.53 3.05
C LEU A 320 -0.86 -23.85 3.22
N ARG A 321 -0.36 -24.83 2.46
CA ARG A 321 1.05 -25.23 2.46
C ARG A 321 1.66 -25.00 1.08
N ALA A 322 2.87 -24.44 1.04
CA ALA A 322 3.62 -24.35 -0.21
C ALA A 322 4.22 -25.72 -0.60
N ARG A 323 4.09 -26.05 -1.88
CA ARG A 323 4.72 -27.22 -2.50
C ARG A 323 6.16 -26.84 -2.86
N GLY A 324 7.13 -27.61 -2.37
CA GLY A 324 8.55 -27.35 -2.61
C GLY A 324 9.06 -26.11 -1.85
N GLY A 325 9.62 -26.30 -0.65
CA GLY A 325 10.18 -25.19 0.14
C GLY A 325 10.05 -25.38 1.64
N GLY A 326 10.60 -26.46 2.19
CA GLY A 326 10.73 -26.65 3.64
C GLY A 326 9.42 -26.77 4.44
N GLY A 327 8.27 -26.89 3.77
CA GLY A 327 6.97 -27.06 4.42
C GLY A 327 6.39 -25.77 5.01
N ARG A 328 6.65 -24.59 4.40
CA ARG A 328 6.08 -23.33 4.90
C ARG A 328 4.56 -23.26 4.80
N GLU A 329 3.94 -22.59 5.77
CA GLU A 329 2.48 -22.57 5.95
C GLU A 329 1.91 -21.16 6.08
N LEU A 330 0.71 -20.97 5.53
CA LEU A 330 -0.17 -19.84 5.75
C LEU A 330 -1.46 -20.36 6.38
N GLU A 331 -1.73 -19.97 7.61
CA GLU A 331 -2.88 -20.42 8.39
C GLU A 331 -3.82 -19.26 8.67
N PHE A 332 -5.09 -19.43 8.33
CA PHE A 332 -6.18 -18.53 8.69
C PHE A 332 -7.10 -19.22 9.69
N ALA A 333 -7.45 -18.52 10.76
CA ALA A 333 -8.35 -19.00 11.80
C ALA A 333 -9.47 -17.99 12.10
N ALA A 334 -10.67 -18.49 12.36
CA ALA A 334 -11.76 -17.74 12.96
C ALA A 334 -11.68 -17.89 14.48
N GLY A 335 -11.58 -16.79 15.21
CA GLY A 335 -11.48 -16.84 16.67
C GLY A 335 -11.05 -15.53 17.30
N ASN A 336 -10.98 -15.54 18.63
CA ASN A 336 -10.47 -14.43 19.40
C ASN A 336 -8.94 -14.45 19.38
N PHE A 337 -8.30 -13.31 19.06
CA PHE A 337 -6.84 -13.24 19.02
C PHE A 337 -6.18 -13.42 20.41
N PHE A 338 -6.92 -13.27 21.52
CA PHE A 338 -6.41 -13.61 22.85
C PHE A 338 -6.10 -15.10 23.03
N ASP A 339 -6.77 -15.95 22.24
CA ASP A 339 -6.56 -17.40 22.24
C ASP A 339 -5.46 -17.84 21.25
N THR A 340 -4.70 -16.89 20.71
CA THR A 340 -3.68 -17.18 19.70
C THR A 340 -2.58 -18.08 20.28
N PRO A 341 -2.31 -19.24 19.66
CA PRO A 341 -1.33 -20.18 20.16
C PRO A 341 0.10 -19.77 19.79
N ARG A 342 1.07 -20.22 20.60
CA ARG A 342 2.50 -20.16 20.30
C ARG A 342 3.04 -18.74 20.08
N MET A 343 2.58 -17.77 20.85
CA MET A 343 3.08 -16.40 20.79
C MET A 343 4.59 -16.31 21.11
N GLU A 344 5.09 -17.25 21.90
CA GLU A 344 6.51 -17.41 22.24
C GLU A 344 7.42 -17.76 21.05
N GLU A 345 6.86 -18.19 19.91
CA GLU A 345 7.65 -18.49 18.71
C GLU A 345 7.75 -17.30 17.73
N VAL A 346 6.91 -16.28 17.90
CA VAL A 346 6.64 -15.24 16.89
C VAL A 346 7.79 -14.24 16.77
N ASP A 347 8.22 -13.94 15.53
CA ASP A 347 9.22 -12.90 15.25
C ASP A 347 8.59 -11.54 14.99
N VAL A 348 7.43 -11.52 14.33
CA VAL A 348 6.72 -10.31 13.93
C VAL A 348 5.23 -10.46 14.21
N VAL A 349 4.64 -9.48 14.89
CA VAL A 349 3.19 -9.33 15.05
C VAL A 349 2.70 -8.07 14.33
N LEU A 350 1.63 -8.20 13.56
CA LEU A 350 0.85 -7.10 13.03
C LEU A 350 -0.45 -7.06 13.84
N PHE A 351 -0.69 -5.94 14.51
CA PHE A 351 -1.86 -5.74 15.36
C PHE A 351 -2.50 -4.38 15.05
N GLU A 352 -3.24 -4.35 13.95
CA GLU A 352 -3.91 -3.15 13.43
C GLU A 352 -5.29 -2.89 14.10
N THR A 353 -5.61 -3.68 15.12
CA THR A 353 -6.91 -3.69 15.78
C THR A 353 -6.96 -2.70 16.95
N ASP A 354 -8.04 -1.93 17.01
CA ASP A 354 -8.40 -1.14 18.18
C ASP A 354 -9.10 -2.03 19.22
N VAL A 355 -8.71 -1.91 20.49
CA VAL A 355 -9.27 -2.71 21.59
C VAL A 355 -9.81 -1.81 22.69
N ALA A 356 -10.88 -2.28 23.34
CA ALA A 356 -11.45 -1.58 24.49
C ALA A 356 -10.46 -1.58 25.67
N GLN A 357 -10.53 -0.51 26.48
CA GLN A 357 -9.64 -0.32 27.63
C GLN A 357 -9.70 -1.47 28.63
N ASP A 358 -10.86 -2.11 28.82
CA ASP A 358 -11.02 -3.24 29.72
C ASP A 358 -10.32 -4.53 29.23
N SER A 359 -9.79 -4.53 28.02
CA SER A 359 -9.01 -5.63 27.42
C SER A 359 -7.49 -5.34 27.44
N TYR A 360 -7.06 -4.20 27.97
CA TYR A 360 -5.65 -3.79 27.98
C TYR A 360 -4.76 -4.73 28.80
N TRP A 361 -5.24 -5.21 29.95
CA TRP A 361 -4.55 -6.22 30.76
C TRP A 361 -4.30 -7.52 29.97
N ASP A 362 -5.34 -8.10 29.37
CA ASP A 362 -5.25 -9.35 28.62
C ASP A 362 -4.34 -9.20 27.39
N LEU A 363 -4.40 -8.05 26.72
CA LEU A 363 -3.50 -7.76 25.60
C LEU A 363 -2.06 -7.60 26.07
N SER A 364 -1.83 -6.95 27.21
CA SER A 364 -0.50 -6.84 27.80
C SER A 364 0.07 -8.23 28.10
N ILE A 365 -0.73 -9.16 28.64
CA ILE A 365 -0.33 -10.55 28.86
C ILE A 365 -0.02 -11.26 27.53
N LEU A 366 -0.89 -11.14 26.53
CA LEU A 366 -0.69 -11.77 25.21
C LEU A 366 0.62 -11.31 24.56
N MET A 367 0.84 -10.00 24.50
CA MET A 367 2.04 -9.41 23.92
C MET A 367 3.28 -9.72 24.76
N HIS A 368 3.13 -9.88 26.08
CA HIS A 368 4.22 -10.31 26.96
C HIS A 368 4.67 -11.75 26.66
N LYS A 369 3.86 -12.61 26.03
CA LYS A 369 4.28 -13.97 25.63
C LYS A 369 5.25 -13.99 24.44
N MET A 370 5.33 -12.91 23.65
CA MET A 370 6.25 -12.82 22.51
C MET A 370 7.70 -13.09 22.95
N LYS A 371 8.53 -13.71 22.12
CA LYS A 371 9.96 -13.89 22.45
C LYS A 371 10.73 -12.56 22.46
N GLU A 372 11.88 -12.58 23.11
CA GLU A 372 12.84 -11.47 23.04
C GLU A 372 13.28 -11.21 21.59
N GLY A 373 13.46 -9.94 21.23
CA GLY A 373 13.81 -9.52 19.88
C GLY A 373 12.65 -9.51 18.90
N ALA A 374 11.49 -10.07 19.25
CA ALA A 374 10.29 -9.99 18.44
C ALA A 374 9.85 -8.53 18.24
N ARG A 375 9.27 -8.24 17.07
CA ARG A 375 8.85 -6.90 16.67
C ARG A 375 7.35 -6.87 16.46
N THR A 376 6.72 -5.74 16.74
CA THR A 376 5.28 -5.60 16.52
C THR A 376 4.92 -4.24 15.97
N LEU A 377 3.92 -4.21 15.11
CA LEU A 377 3.21 -2.99 14.72
C LEU A 377 1.87 -2.98 15.47
N THR A 378 1.54 -1.86 16.11
CA THR A 378 0.28 -1.70 16.85
C THR A 378 -0.46 -0.45 16.41
N TYR A 379 -1.80 -0.52 16.38
CA TYR A 379 -2.65 0.65 16.18
C TYR A 379 -2.55 1.63 17.36
N LEU A 380 -2.62 1.10 18.59
CA LEU A 380 -2.50 1.88 19.82
C LEU A 380 -1.05 1.99 20.30
N ASP A 381 -0.76 3.06 21.02
CA ASP A 381 0.52 3.26 21.71
C ASP A 381 0.61 2.32 22.90
N LEU A 382 1.43 1.26 22.79
CA LEU A 382 1.57 0.26 23.85
C LEU A 382 1.93 0.88 25.21
N ARG A 383 2.69 1.98 25.28
CA ARG A 383 3.05 2.62 26.56
C ARG A 383 1.85 3.13 27.33
N LYS A 384 0.81 3.60 26.62
CA LYS A 384 -0.38 4.21 27.23
C LYS A 384 -1.40 3.19 27.69
N MET A 385 -1.34 2.00 27.11
CA MET A 385 -2.29 0.91 27.38
C MET A 385 -1.67 -0.24 28.19
N TRP A 386 -0.39 -0.15 28.55
CA TRP A 386 0.28 -1.26 29.21
C TRP A 386 -0.10 -1.35 30.68
N GLU A 387 -0.70 -2.47 31.07
CA GLU A 387 -1.13 -2.71 32.45
C GLU A 387 -0.36 -3.85 33.14
N TYR A 388 0.52 -4.58 32.43
CA TYR A 388 1.22 -5.77 32.94
C TYR A 388 2.73 -5.53 33.20
N PRO A 389 3.15 -4.93 34.33
CA PRO A 389 4.54 -4.55 34.56
C PRO A 389 5.50 -5.76 34.66
N PRO A 390 6.77 -5.62 34.24
CA PRO A 390 7.37 -4.42 33.64
C PRO A 390 7.00 -4.25 32.15
N PHE A 391 7.07 -3.02 31.63
CA PHE A 391 6.91 -2.76 30.20
C PHE A 391 8.15 -3.24 29.41
N PRO A 392 8.05 -4.27 28.54
CA PRO A 392 9.22 -4.89 27.94
C PRO A 392 9.55 -4.35 26.55
N PHE A 393 8.86 -3.31 26.07
CA PHE A 393 8.96 -2.86 24.69
C PHE A 393 9.74 -1.55 24.54
N ARG A 394 10.48 -1.46 23.44
CA ARG A 394 11.16 -0.26 22.95
C ARG A 394 10.54 0.13 21.62
N GLN A 395 10.12 1.38 21.45
CA GLN A 395 9.68 1.84 20.14
C GLN A 395 10.87 1.89 19.17
N LEU A 396 10.67 1.47 17.92
CA LEU A 396 11.72 1.47 16.91
C LEU A 396 12.06 2.91 16.48
N PRO A 397 13.35 3.28 16.37
CA PRO A 397 13.76 4.65 16.07
C PRO A 397 13.18 5.24 14.78
N GLY A 398 13.05 4.42 13.74
CA GLY A 398 12.52 4.86 12.43
C GLY A 398 11.05 5.31 12.48
N ASN A 399 10.32 4.93 13.52
CA ASN A 399 8.90 5.21 13.71
C ASN A 399 8.63 6.15 14.91
N LEU A 400 9.66 6.76 15.50
CA LEU A 400 9.45 7.80 16.52
C LEU A 400 8.74 9.07 15.96
N PRO A 401 9.05 9.55 14.74
CA PRO A 401 8.34 10.72 14.19
C PRO A 401 6.88 10.39 13.84
N LEU A 402 5.93 11.22 14.28
CA LEU A 402 4.50 11.11 13.91
C LEU A 402 4.22 11.34 12.40
N SER A 403 5.22 11.81 11.66
CA SER A 403 5.21 11.90 10.20
C SER A 403 5.46 10.56 9.53
N ASP A 404 6.00 9.56 10.25
CA ASP A 404 6.16 8.20 9.74
C ASP A 404 4.79 7.51 9.68
N ARG A 405 4.19 7.50 8.49
CA ARG A 405 2.83 7.02 8.27
C ARG A 405 2.77 5.92 7.22
N PHE A 406 1.77 5.06 7.35
CA PHE A 406 1.54 3.90 6.51
C PHE A 406 0.21 4.06 5.76
N PRO A 407 0.17 3.90 4.43
CA PRO A 407 -1.08 3.94 3.67
C PRO A 407 -2.09 2.91 4.21
N THR A 408 -3.32 3.36 4.48
CA THR A 408 -4.42 2.50 4.94
C THR A 408 -5.68 2.71 4.11
N SER A 409 -6.64 1.80 4.18
CA SER A 409 -7.89 1.90 3.40
C SER A 409 -8.70 3.16 3.73
N TRP A 410 -8.63 3.68 4.96
CA TRP A 410 -9.31 4.91 5.38
C TRP A 410 -8.43 6.17 5.33
N SER A 411 -7.12 6.01 5.09
CA SER A 411 -6.15 7.10 5.02
C SER A 411 -5.12 6.81 3.93
N VAL A 412 -5.60 6.60 2.69
CA VAL A 412 -4.77 6.13 1.56
C VAL A 412 -3.59 7.05 1.32
N GLN A 413 -3.90 8.35 1.29
CA GLN A 413 -2.97 9.37 0.88
C GLN A 413 -2.13 9.89 2.05
N ARG A 414 -2.81 10.22 3.16
CA ARG A 414 -2.19 10.75 4.39
C ARG A 414 -1.43 9.68 5.17
N GLY A 415 -1.83 8.42 5.02
CA GLY A 415 -1.43 7.32 5.87
C GLY A 415 -1.93 7.46 7.31
N HIS A 416 -1.73 6.40 8.08
CA HIS A 416 -1.95 6.36 9.51
C HIS A 416 -0.62 6.12 10.23
N HIS A 417 -0.42 6.75 11.38
CA HIS A 417 0.76 6.50 12.20
C HIS A 417 0.47 5.29 13.08
N PHE A 418 1.13 4.17 12.79
CA PHE A 418 1.17 3.01 13.67
C PHE A 418 2.44 3.07 14.51
N PHE A 419 2.42 2.38 15.65
CA PHE A 419 3.56 2.29 16.54
C PHE A 419 4.32 1.00 16.29
N LEU A 420 5.62 1.09 16.05
CA LEU A 420 6.49 -0.06 15.88
C LEU A 420 7.32 -0.30 17.14
N TRP A 421 7.33 -1.52 17.63
CA TRP A 421 8.01 -1.90 18.85
C TRP A 421 8.95 -3.08 18.63
N ALA A 422 10.00 -3.16 19.43
CA ALA A 422 10.80 -4.36 19.64
C ALA A 422 10.72 -4.76 21.11
N LYS A 423 10.50 -6.04 21.38
CA LYS A 423 10.56 -6.59 22.72
C LYS A 423 12.03 -6.74 23.15
N GLY A 424 12.41 -6.06 24.22
CA GLY A 424 13.74 -6.19 24.82
C GLY A 424 13.87 -7.44 25.68
N ALA A 425 15.10 -7.74 26.07
CA ALA A 425 15.36 -8.65 27.19
C ALA A 425 14.55 -8.20 28.40
N PRO A 426 14.08 -9.13 29.26
CA PRO A 426 13.65 -8.77 30.60
C PRO A 426 14.76 -7.93 31.23
N SER A 427 14.53 -6.63 31.40
CA SER A 427 15.53 -5.76 31.98
C SER A 427 15.81 -6.29 33.38
N LEU A 428 17.05 -6.70 33.63
CA LEU A 428 17.55 -7.00 34.97
C LEU A 428 17.56 -5.68 35.75
N GLY A 429 16.39 -5.25 36.23
CA GLY A 429 16.24 -4.17 37.21
C GLY A 429 16.60 -2.75 36.73
N ILE A 430 16.06 -2.28 35.60
CA ILE A 430 15.98 -0.82 35.39
C ILE A 430 15.05 -0.28 36.47
N SER A 431 15.52 0.69 37.25
CA SER A 431 14.73 1.19 38.38
C SER A 431 13.45 1.88 37.88
N PRO A 432 12.33 1.81 38.62
CA PRO A 432 11.09 2.49 38.25
C PRO A 432 11.26 3.99 37.92
N ALA A 433 12.25 4.66 38.52
CA ALA A 433 12.57 6.06 38.25
C ALA A 433 13.11 6.31 36.83
N GLU A 434 13.92 5.41 36.29
CA GLU A 434 14.45 5.52 34.92
C GLU A 434 13.37 5.28 33.87
N ALA A 435 12.43 4.36 34.16
CA ALA A 435 11.26 4.12 33.31
C ALA A 435 10.36 5.37 33.26
N GLN A 436 10.13 6.04 34.39
CA GLN A 436 9.34 7.28 34.46
C GLN A 436 10.01 8.45 33.72
N ALA A 437 11.34 8.58 33.82
CA ALA A 437 12.09 9.61 33.11
C ALA A 437 12.07 9.40 31.58
N GLN A 438 12.05 8.16 31.09
CA GLN A 438 11.89 7.86 29.67
C GLN A 438 10.47 8.16 29.17
N ALA A 439 9.45 7.91 29.99
CA ALA A 439 8.06 8.21 29.64
C ALA A 439 7.77 9.72 29.49
N GLN A 440 8.51 10.58 30.19
CA GLN A 440 8.35 12.04 30.10
C GLN A 440 9.09 12.70 28.91
N ARG A 441 9.95 11.95 28.20
CA ARG A 441 10.80 12.48 27.12
C ARG A 441 10.30 12.20 25.69
N GLY A 442 9.25 11.39 25.53
CA GLY A 442 8.62 11.09 24.23
C GLY A 442 7.18 11.54 24.23
#